data_AF-A0A482VVB4-F1
#
_entry.id   AF-A0A482VVB4-F1
#
_cell.length_a   1.000
_cell.length_b   1.000
_cell.length_c   1.000
_cell.angle_alpha   90.00
_cell.angle_beta   90.00
_cell.angle_gamma   90.00
#
_symmetry.space_group_name_H-M   'P 1'
#
loop_
_entity.id
_entity.type
_entity.pdbx_description
1 polymer ?
#
loop_
_entity_poly.entity_id
_entity_poly.type
_entity_poly.pdbx_seq_one_letter_code
_entity_poly.pdbx_strand_id
1 'polypeptide(L)'
;MAKEQDDINTDEFINSINQAQSSWIAGRNFPKNTTKKYLKGLCGTTIDYISKVQSMVVNMDREKLLRSFAVQSISILVFRVANLIRSWLFFTMTARESQVYKIPYEADKKFGRTVYSFNDHRRMQTEMVVNEPIHPIMVVYEDFYCYKNGVYIHTKGNFSGYHSVRIIGWSVDAKLQSHLLGANSWGVKWGLDGFFRS
;
A
#
# COMPACT_ATOMS: atom_id res chain seq x y z
N MET A 1 -12.31 -27.04 -28.42
CA MET A 1 -12.56 -26.67 -27.01
C MET A 1 -12.11 -25.24 -26.83
N ALA A 2 -13.04 -24.29 -26.69
CA ALA A 2 -12.70 -22.89 -26.45
C ALA A 2 -12.09 -22.79 -25.04
N LYS A 3 -10.89 -22.20 -24.94
CA LYS A 3 -10.33 -21.84 -23.64
C LYS A 3 -11.27 -20.79 -23.05
N GLU A 4 -11.90 -21.10 -21.93
CA GLU A 4 -12.66 -20.16 -21.14
C GLU A 4 -11.76 -18.96 -20.85
N GLN A 5 -12.10 -17.81 -21.43
CA GLN A 5 -11.34 -16.58 -21.29
C GLN A 5 -11.59 -16.06 -19.86
N ASP A 6 -10.75 -16.49 -18.91
CA ASP A 6 -10.74 -16.08 -17.50
C ASP A 6 -10.19 -14.64 -17.34
N ASP A 7 -10.78 -13.69 -18.09
CA ASP A 7 -10.55 -12.25 -17.93
C ASP A 7 -11.37 -11.78 -16.73
N ILE A 8 -10.71 -11.56 -15.60
CA ILE A 8 -11.38 -11.08 -14.37
C ILE A 8 -11.81 -9.61 -14.44
N ASN A 9 -11.30 -8.85 -15.42
CA ASN A 9 -11.57 -7.42 -15.56
C ASN A 9 -12.37 -7.15 -16.85
N THR A 10 -13.45 -7.91 -17.08
CA THR A 10 -14.34 -7.67 -18.22
C THR A 10 -14.96 -6.27 -18.16
N ASP A 11 -15.33 -5.73 -19.32
CA ASP A 11 -16.01 -4.42 -19.39
C ASP A 11 -17.35 -4.45 -18.62
N GLU A 12 -18.03 -5.60 -18.60
CA GLU A 12 -19.24 -5.84 -17.80
C GLU A 12 -18.95 -5.76 -16.28
N PHE A 13 -17.89 -6.42 -15.80
CA PHE A 13 -17.51 -6.39 -14.39
C PHE A 13 -17.20 -4.96 -13.93
N ILE A 14 -16.40 -4.23 -14.73
CA ILE A 14 -16.07 -2.82 -14.50
C ILE A 14 -17.33 -1.96 -14.42
N ASN A 15 -18.24 -2.09 -15.39
CA ASN A 15 -19.50 -1.35 -15.39
C ASN A 15 -20.34 -1.67 -14.16
N SER A 16 -20.38 -2.94 -13.76
CA SER A 16 -21.13 -3.39 -12.59
C SER A 16 -20.59 -2.81 -11.27
N ILE A 17 -19.30 -2.48 -11.19
CA ILE A 17 -18.68 -1.80 -10.05
C ILE A 17 -19.10 -0.33 -10.03
N ASN A 18 -18.97 0.36 -11.17
CA ASN A 18 -19.34 1.77 -11.30
C ASN A 18 -20.84 2.03 -11.08
N GLN A 19 -21.70 1.01 -11.26
CA GLN A 19 -23.12 1.08 -10.92
C GLN A 19 -23.41 0.88 -9.44
N ALA A 20 -22.57 0.12 -8.72
CA ALA A 20 -22.82 -0.27 -7.34
C ALA A 20 -22.31 0.76 -6.31
N GLN A 21 -21.37 1.63 -6.70
CA GLN A 21 -20.76 2.63 -5.82
C GLN A 21 -20.34 3.87 -6.62
N SER A 22 -20.04 4.96 -5.90
CA SER A 22 -19.59 6.23 -6.50
C SER A 22 -18.34 6.86 -5.86
N SER A 23 -17.71 6.19 -4.87
CA SER A 23 -16.52 6.73 -4.18
C SER A 23 -15.25 6.59 -5.01
N TRP A 24 -15.20 5.66 -5.96
CA TRP A 24 -14.09 5.45 -6.87
C TRP A 24 -14.53 5.07 -8.28
N ILE A 25 -13.62 5.21 -9.23
CA ILE A 25 -13.86 4.92 -10.65
C ILE A 25 -13.10 3.65 -11.01
N ALA A 26 -13.85 2.64 -11.44
CA ALA A 26 -13.30 1.43 -12.02
C ALA A 26 -13.06 1.61 -13.52
N GLY A 27 -11.96 1.04 -14.01
CA GLY A 27 -11.57 1.05 -15.40
C GLY A 27 -10.47 0.04 -15.70
N ARG A 28 -10.18 -0.18 -16.97
CA ARG A 28 -9.23 -1.20 -17.40
C ARG A 28 -7.78 -0.73 -17.16
N ASN A 29 -7.03 -1.48 -16.35
CA ASN A 29 -5.58 -1.29 -16.18
C ASN A 29 -4.73 -2.37 -16.86
N PHE A 30 -5.30 -3.56 -17.06
CA PHE A 30 -4.61 -4.71 -17.61
C PHE A 30 -5.21 -5.10 -18.98
N PRO A 31 -4.40 -5.63 -19.92
CA PRO A 31 -4.89 -6.12 -21.21
C PRO A 31 -6.02 -7.17 -21.08
N LYS A 32 -6.93 -7.24 -22.06
CA LYS A 32 -8.10 -8.17 -22.08
C LYS A 32 -7.76 -9.66 -22.01
N ASN A 33 -6.51 -10.03 -22.29
CA ASN A 33 -6.02 -11.41 -22.25
C ASN A 33 -5.15 -11.70 -21.02
N THR A 34 -5.22 -10.83 -20.01
CA THR A 34 -4.48 -11.05 -18.77
C THR A 34 -5.12 -12.18 -17.99
N THR A 35 -4.33 -13.21 -17.66
CA THR A 35 -4.83 -14.36 -16.92
C THR A 35 -5.02 -14.03 -15.43
N LYS A 36 -6.03 -14.65 -14.81
CA LYS A 36 -6.21 -14.61 -13.36
C LYS A 36 -4.98 -15.06 -12.58
N LYS A 37 -4.26 -16.06 -13.10
CA LYS A 37 -2.98 -16.53 -12.52
C LYS A 37 -1.94 -15.42 -12.48
N TYR A 38 -1.81 -14.64 -13.55
CA TYR A 38 -0.89 -13.50 -13.58
C TYR A 38 -1.28 -12.45 -12.53
N LEU A 39 -2.57 -12.08 -12.46
CA LEU A 39 -3.05 -11.06 -11.52
C LEU A 39 -2.91 -11.49 -10.06
N LYS A 40 -3.21 -12.76 -9.75
CA LYS A 40 -2.90 -13.34 -8.43
C LYS A 40 -1.41 -13.34 -8.12
N GLY A 41 -0.56 -13.56 -9.12
CA GLY A 41 0.90 -13.47 -8.98
C GLY A 41 1.42 -12.08 -8.63
N LEU A 42 0.62 -11.02 -8.85
CA LEU A 42 0.96 -9.67 -8.41
C LEU A 42 0.82 -9.48 -6.89
N CYS A 43 0.07 -10.35 -6.21
CA CYS A 43 -0.06 -10.38 -4.76
C CYS A 43 1.09 -11.20 -4.16
N GLY A 44 2.20 -10.52 -3.86
CA GLY A 44 3.45 -11.17 -3.45
C GLY A 44 3.55 -11.61 -1.99
N THR A 45 2.52 -11.42 -1.17
CA THR A 45 2.60 -11.68 0.28
C THR A 45 1.90 -12.99 0.66
N THR A 46 2.61 -13.89 1.35
CA THR A 46 2.07 -15.18 1.80
C THR A 46 1.41 -15.10 3.17
N ILE A 47 0.44 -15.99 3.43
CA ILE A 47 -0.24 -16.12 4.73
C ILE A 47 0.76 -16.46 5.84
N ASP A 48 1.78 -17.27 5.57
CA ASP A 48 2.81 -17.66 6.55
C ASP A 48 3.62 -16.46 7.05
N TYR A 49 3.89 -15.49 6.16
CA TYR A 49 4.53 -14.24 6.56
C TYR A 49 3.62 -13.42 7.48
N ILE A 50 2.32 -13.35 7.17
CA ILE A 50 1.33 -12.60 7.94
C ILE A 50 1.12 -13.21 9.33
N SER A 51 0.96 -14.53 9.43
CA SER A 51 0.78 -15.23 10.71
C SER A 51 2.01 -15.10 11.60
N LYS A 52 3.21 -15.14 11.02
CA LYS A 52 4.47 -14.91 11.72
C LYS A 52 4.61 -13.46 12.20
N VAL A 53 4.16 -12.48 11.41
CA VAL A 53 4.15 -11.08 11.84
C VAL A 53 3.14 -10.86 12.97
N GLN A 54 1.90 -11.32 12.81
CA GLN A 54 0.86 -11.16 13.83
C GLN A 54 1.25 -11.79 15.17
N SER A 55 1.88 -12.96 15.17
CA SER A 55 2.38 -13.60 16.39
C SER A 55 3.55 -12.84 17.05
N MET A 56 4.41 -12.16 16.29
CA MET A 56 5.44 -11.26 16.88
C MET A 56 4.82 -10.02 17.55
N VAL A 57 3.70 -9.51 17.04
CA VAL A 57 3.01 -8.31 17.56
C VAL A 57 2.36 -8.55 18.90
N VAL A 58 1.69 -9.70 19.06
CA VAL A 58 1.05 -10.08 20.33
C VAL A 58 2.06 -10.09 21.49
N ASN A 59 3.33 -10.38 21.20
CA ASN A 59 4.41 -10.40 22.20
C ASN A 59 5.01 -9.02 22.52
N MET A 60 4.68 -7.97 21.75
CA MET A 60 5.25 -6.63 21.93
C MET A 60 4.33 -5.67 22.72
N ASP A 61 3.06 -6.02 22.89
CA ASP A 61 2.02 -5.10 23.36
C ASP A 61 1.83 -5.15 24.90
N ARG A 62 2.70 -4.43 25.62
CA ARG A 62 2.34 -3.74 26.88
C ARG A 62 3.39 -2.75 27.39
N GLU A 63 4.68 -3.02 27.21
CA GLU A 63 5.72 -2.20 27.86
C GLU A 63 6.23 -1.02 27.03
N LYS A 64 6.25 -1.11 25.70
CA LYS A 64 6.83 -0.05 24.85
C LYS A 64 5.86 1.08 24.53
N LEU A 65 4.56 0.80 24.51
CA LEU A 65 3.54 1.78 24.12
C LEU A 65 3.57 3.01 25.06
N LEU A 66 3.61 2.76 26.37
CA LEU A 66 3.60 3.79 27.41
C LEU A 66 4.84 4.69 27.41
N ARG A 67 6.01 4.18 26.98
CA ARG A 67 7.25 4.97 26.94
C ARG A 67 7.32 5.95 25.77
N SER A 68 6.61 5.69 24.67
CA SER A 68 6.60 6.60 23.50
C SER A 68 5.75 7.86 23.73
N PHE A 69 4.64 7.74 24.47
CA PHE A 69 3.74 8.87 24.77
C PHE A 69 4.36 9.93 25.69
N ALA A 70 5.35 9.56 26.53
CA ALA A 70 5.99 10.49 27.46
C ALA A 70 7.00 11.45 26.80
N VAL A 71 7.49 11.15 25.59
CA VAL A 71 8.59 11.90 24.95
C VAL A 71 8.11 12.97 23.96
N GLN A 72 6.81 13.01 23.63
CA GLN A 72 6.32 13.77 22.45
C GLN A 72 5.79 15.20 22.71
N SER A 73 5.79 15.71 23.94
CA SER A 73 5.12 17.00 24.22
C SER A 73 5.93 18.26 23.86
N ILE A 74 7.20 18.18 23.41
CA ILE A 74 8.06 19.37 23.21
C ILE A 74 8.65 19.49 21.79
N SER A 75 8.58 18.47 20.94
CA SER A 75 9.46 18.39 19.73
C SER A 75 8.80 18.69 18.38
N ILE A 76 7.50 19.00 18.33
CA ILE A 76 6.69 18.92 17.09
C ILE A 76 7.09 19.97 16.01
N LEU A 77 7.79 21.05 16.36
CA LEU A 77 8.13 22.11 15.39
C LEU A 77 9.50 21.89 14.69
N VAL A 78 10.49 21.31 15.38
CA VAL A 78 11.88 21.19 14.87
C VAL A 78 12.02 20.07 13.84
N PHE A 79 11.23 18.99 13.96
CA PHE A 79 11.29 17.85 13.03
C PHE A 79 10.70 18.15 11.64
N ARG A 80 9.82 19.16 11.49
CA ARG A 80 9.14 19.47 10.21
C ARG A 80 10.11 20.00 9.13
N VAL A 81 11.16 20.72 9.52
CA VAL A 81 12.15 21.28 8.57
C VAL A 81 13.17 20.22 8.15
N ALA A 82 13.63 19.37 9.08
CA ALA A 82 14.62 18.34 8.80
C ALA A 82 14.10 17.24 7.84
N ASN A 83 12.81 16.90 7.93
CA ASN A 83 12.22 15.83 7.12
C ASN A 83 11.95 16.28 5.67
N LEU A 84 11.62 17.56 5.44
CA LEU A 84 11.54 18.13 4.09
C LEU A 84 12.90 18.10 3.37
N ILE A 85 13.97 18.41 4.10
CA ILE A 85 15.35 18.41 3.57
C ILE A 85 15.82 16.99 3.25
N ARG A 86 15.52 15.99 4.10
CA ARG A 86 15.86 14.58 3.84
C ARG A 86 15.11 13.98 2.66
N SER A 87 13.81 14.27 2.53
CA SER A 87 13.01 13.82 1.38
C SER A 87 13.51 14.44 0.07
N TRP A 88 13.90 15.73 0.10
CA TRP A 88 14.47 16.42 -1.07
C TRP A 88 15.87 15.92 -1.44
N LEU A 89 16.73 15.60 -0.45
CA LEU A 89 18.02 14.95 -0.68
C LEU A 89 17.86 13.54 -1.27
N PHE A 90 16.85 12.76 -0.83
CA PHE A 90 16.59 11.44 -1.40
C PHE A 90 16.06 11.50 -2.84
N PHE A 91 15.25 12.53 -3.15
CA PHE A 91 14.71 12.77 -4.50
C PHE A 91 15.76 13.32 -5.47
N THR A 92 16.72 14.12 -5.01
CA THR A 92 17.83 14.63 -5.84
C THR A 92 18.95 13.60 -6.04
N MET A 93 19.08 12.60 -5.16
CA MET A 93 20.07 11.52 -5.29
C MET A 93 19.64 10.36 -6.20
N THR A 94 18.37 10.28 -6.62
CA THR A 94 17.87 9.23 -7.53
C THR A 94 17.92 9.63 -9.01
N ALA A 95 18.53 10.77 -9.36
CA ALA A 95 18.76 11.22 -10.74
C ALA A 95 20.22 11.04 -11.21
N ARG A 96 20.95 10.02 -10.72
CA ARG A 96 22.31 9.70 -11.19
C ARG A 96 22.44 8.20 -11.46
N GLU A 97 22.47 7.87 -12.76
CA GLU A 97 22.97 6.66 -13.43
C GLU A 97 22.71 5.27 -12.80
N SER A 98 22.08 4.39 -13.59
CA SER A 98 22.00 2.96 -13.35
C SER A 98 23.39 2.32 -13.35
N GLN A 99 24.06 2.31 -12.19
CA GLN A 99 25.21 1.45 -12.00
C GLN A 99 24.74 0.00 -11.78
N VAL A 100 25.36 -0.93 -12.50
CA VAL A 100 25.17 -2.38 -12.36
C VAL A 100 25.24 -2.74 -10.87
N TYR A 101 24.15 -3.28 -10.33
CA TYR A 101 24.04 -3.64 -8.92
C TYR A 101 25.02 -4.77 -8.58
N LYS A 102 26.08 -4.47 -7.81
CA LYS A 102 27.19 -5.40 -7.53
C LYS A 102 27.00 -6.28 -6.30
N ILE A 103 25.92 -6.10 -5.53
CA ILE A 103 25.70 -6.81 -4.27
C ILE A 103 24.83 -8.06 -4.52
N PRO A 104 25.30 -9.27 -4.19
CA PRO A 104 24.47 -10.48 -4.26
C PRO A 104 23.23 -10.35 -3.38
N TYR A 105 22.06 -10.80 -3.86
CA TYR A 105 20.78 -10.68 -3.16
C TYR A 105 20.82 -11.14 -1.69
N GLU A 106 21.50 -12.25 -1.42
CA GLU A 106 21.65 -12.81 -0.07
C GLU A 106 22.41 -11.88 0.89
N ALA A 107 23.38 -11.12 0.38
CA ALA A 107 24.21 -10.20 1.17
C ALA A 107 23.53 -8.83 1.41
N ASP A 108 22.46 -8.53 0.69
CA ASP A 108 21.67 -7.30 0.85
C ASP A 108 20.40 -7.49 1.69
N LYS A 109 20.21 -8.69 2.26
CA LYS A 109 19.09 -8.96 3.18
C LYS A 109 19.22 -8.11 4.43
N LYS A 110 18.42 -7.04 4.50
CA LYS A 110 18.23 -6.22 5.69
C LYS A 110 16.92 -6.62 6.36
N PHE A 111 17.02 -7.15 7.57
CA PHE A 111 15.85 -7.57 8.34
C PHE A 111 15.31 -6.39 9.14
N GLY A 112 14.01 -6.11 9.02
CA GLY A 112 13.33 -5.10 9.83
C GLY A 112 13.43 -5.46 11.31
N ARG A 113 13.78 -4.48 12.15
CA ARG A 113 13.97 -4.69 13.59
C ARG A 113 12.65 -4.97 14.33
N THR A 114 11.52 -4.51 13.78
CA THR A 114 10.20 -4.66 14.39
C THR A 114 9.12 -4.54 13.32
N VAL A 115 8.16 -5.47 13.28
CA VAL A 115 6.98 -5.42 12.39
C VAL A 115 5.74 -5.43 13.27
N TYR A 116 4.81 -4.51 13.04
CA TYR A 116 3.55 -4.44 13.78
C TYR A 116 2.34 -4.15 12.92
N SER A 117 1.20 -4.71 13.33
CA SER A 117 -0.07 -4.67 12.61
C SER A 117 -1.06 -3.82 13.39
N PHE A 118 -1.71 -2.89 12.71
CA PHE A 118 -2.77 -2.05 13.25
C PHE A 118 -3.68 -1.66 12.08
N ASN A 119 -4.99 -1.66 12.33
CA ASN A 119 -6.00 -1.37 11.30
C ASN A 119 -6.61 0.03 11.46
N ASP A 120 -6.06 0.85 12.36
CA ASP A 120 -6.57 2.19 12.67
C ASP A 120 -5.86 3.26 11.82
N HIS A 121 -6.64 4.03 11.04
CA HIS A 121 -6.16 5.18 10.27
C HIS A 121 -5.36 6.16 11.14
N ARG A 122 -5.82 6.43 12.37
CA ARG A 122 -5.15 7.36 13.28
C ARG A 122 -3.77 6.83 13.72
N ARG A 123 -3.66 5.52 13.90
CA ARG A 123 -2.40 4.88 14.26
C ARG A 123 -1.44 4.85 13.08
N MET A 124 -1.93 4.60 11.85
CA MET A 124 -1.15 4.78 10.61
C MET A 124 -0.59 6.19 10.47
N GLN A 125 -1.42 7.21 10.67
CA GLN A 125 -0.97 8.61 10.64
C GLN A 125 0.11 8.87 11.70
N THR A 126 -0.10 8.39 12.93
CA THR A 126 0.86 8.57 14.03
C THR A 126 2.20 7.90 13.70
N GLU A 127 2.19 6.67 13.21
CA GLU A 127 3.41 5.95 12.83
C GLU A 127 4.14 6.65 11.68
N MET A 128 3.42 7.15 10.67
CA MET A 128 4.03 7.89 9.58
C MET A 128 4.70 9.20 10.03
N VAL A 129 4.11 9.89 11.01
CA VAL A 129 4.69 11.10 11.61
C VAL A 129 5.97 10.79 12.38
N VAL A 130 6.04 9.64 13.03
CA VAL A 130 7.13 9.28 13.96
C VAL A 130 8.25 8.50 13.27
N ASN A 131 7.91 7.60 12.34
CA ASN A 131 8.78 6.51 11.88
C ASN A 131 8.92 6.42 10.35
N GLU A 132 8.57 7.45 9.57
CA GLU A 132 8.66 7.50 8.08
C GLU A 132 7.58 6.64 7.36
N PRO A 133 7.46 6.64 6.01
CA PRO A 133 6.43 5.89 5.28
C PRO A 133 6.33 4.42 5.70
N ILE A 134 5.11 3.99 6.01
CA ILE A 134 4.83 2.63 6.46
C ILE A 134 4.56 1.69 5.27
N HIS A 135 4.89 0.41 5.43
CA HIS A 135 4.66 -0.63 4.41
C HIS A 135 3.63 -1.66 4.89
N PRO A 136 2.32 -1.34 4.86
CA PRO A 136 1.30 -2.28 5.27
C PRO A 136 1.11 -3.40 4.23
N ILE A 137 0.48 -4.46 4.70
CA ILE A 137 -0.02 -5.54 3.87
C ILE A 137 -1.52 -5.29 3.69
N MET A 138 -1.93 -5.09 2.45
CA MET A 138 -3.32 -4.90 2.03
C MET A 138 -3.92 -6.21 1.56
N VAL A 139 -5.19 -6.44 1.89
CA VAL A 139 -6.02 -7.49 1.30
C VAL A 139 -6.50 -7.01 -0.06
N VAL A 140 -6.13 -7.73 -1.13
CA VAL A 140 -6.49 -7.38 -2.50
C VAL A 140 -7.63 -8.26 -2.99
N TYR A 141 -8.65 -7.60 -3.53
CA TYR A 141 -9.80 -8.21 -4.21
C TYR A 141 -9.73 -7.96 -5.72
N GLU A 142 -10.52 -8.71 -6.49
CA GLU A 142 -10.52 -8.63 -7.96
C GLU A 142 -10.87 -7.23 -8.48
N ASP A 143 -11.78 -6.51 -7.82
CA ASP A 143 -12.16 -5.14 -8.21
C ASP A 143 -11.01 -4.12 -8.08
N PHE A 144 -10.07 -4.32 -7.15
CA PHE A 144 -8.92 -3.43 -6.97
C PHE A 144 -8.03 -3.35 -8.21
N TYR A 145 -7.93 -4.43 -9.01
CA TYR A 145 -7.17 -4.40 -10.26
C TYR A 145 -7.73 -3.37 -11.26
N CYS A 146 -9.00 -3.01 -11.12
CA CYS A 146 -9.68 -2.03 -11.96
C CYS A 146 -9.63 -0.59 -11.40
N TYR A 147 -8.97 -0.33 -10.27
CA TYR A 147 -8.94 1.02 -9.70
C TYR A 147 -8.32 2.05 -10.66
N LYS A 148 -8.97 3.20 -10.89
CA LYS A 148 -8.42 4.33 -11.66
C LYS A 148 -8.29 5.60 -10.83
N ASN A 149 -9.30 5.96 -10.05
CA ASN A 149 -9.30 7.20 -9.26
C ASN A 149 -10.36 7.14 -8.15
N GLY A 150 -10.34 8.12 -7.24
CA GLY A 150 -11.25 8.24 -6.10
C GLY A 150 -10.76 7.48 -4.87
N VAL A 151 -11.64 7.26 -3.91
CA VAL A 151 -11.35 6.56 -2.65
C VAL A 151 -11.84 5.12 -2.77
N TYR A 152 -10.89 4.19 -2.88
CA TYR A 152 -11.15 2.77 -3.04
C TYR A 152 -11.82 2.21 -1.78
N ILE A 153 -12.93 1.54 -2.00
CA ILE A 153 -13.60 0.69 -1.03
C ILE A 153 -13.98 -0.58 -1.79
N HIS A 154 -13.61 -1.74 -1.24
CA HIS A 154 -13.97 -3.01 -1.85
C HIS A 154 -15.50 -3.10 -2.01
N THR A 155 -15.93 -3.43 -3.23
CA THR A 155 -17.33 -3.43 -3.65
C THR A 155 -17.75 -4.78 -4.23
N LYS A 156 -16.91 -5.39 -5.08
CA LYS A 156 -17.23 -6.64 -5.78
C LYS A 156 -16.01 -7.52 -6.02
N GLY A 157 -16.27 -8.78 -6.38
CA GLY A 157 -15.23 -9.71 -6.77
C GLY A 157 -14.62 -10.46 -5.59
N ASN A 158 -13.87 -11.49 -5.93
CA ASN A 158 -13.35 -12.42 -4.93
C ASN A 158 -12.03 -11.94 -4.35
N PHE A 159 -11.68 -12.52 -3.20
CA PHE A 159 -10.34 -12.39 -2.64
C PHE A 159 -9.29 -12.90 -3.64
N SER A 160 -8.26 -12.09 -3.89
CA SER A 160 -7.18 -12.42 -4.82
C SER A 160 -5.89 -12.78 -4.09
N GLY A 161 -5.55 -12.04 -3.03
CA GLY A 161 -4.32 -12.27 -2.26
C GLY A 161 -3.99 -11.13 -1.32
N TYR A 162 -2.78 -11.20 -0.75
CA TYR A 162 -2.23 -10.13 0.08
C TYR A 162 -1.11 -9.41 -0.68
N HIS A 163 -1.07 -8.09 -0.58
CA HIS A 163 -0.12 -7.26 -1.32
C HIS A 163 0.52 -6.22 -0.41
N SER A 164 1.85 -6.10 -0.48
CA SER A 164 2.55 -5.03 0.25
C SER A 164 2.51 -3.74 -0.56
N VAL A 165 2.05 -2.67 0.09
CA VAL A 165 1.99 -1.32 -0.47
C VAL A 165 2.80 -0.37 0.40
N ARG A 166 3.10 0.83 -0.10
CA ARG A 166 3.74 1.88 0.69
C ARG A 166 2.77 3.03 0.90
N ILE A 167 2.43 3.35 2.14
CA ILE A 167 1.62 4.54 2.43
C ILE A 167 2.54 5.74 2.56
N ILE A 168 2.30 6.76 1.73
CA ILE A 168 3.17 7.94 1.61
C ILE A 168 2.50 9.22 2.13
N GLY A 169 1.21 9.18 2.43
CA GLY A 169 0.49 10.33 2.97
C GLY A 169 -0.94 9.98 3.35
N TRP A 170 -1.67 10.99 3.80
CA TRP A 170 -3.11 10.97 3.94
C TRP A 170 -3.67 12.35 3.61
N SER A 171 -4.96 12.38 3.32
CA SER A 171 -5.73 13.61 3.11
C SER A 171 -7.01 13.52 3.93
N VAL A 172 -7.60 14.66 4.22
CA VAL A 172 -8.89 14.75 4.90
C VAL A 172 -9.84 15.47 3.96
N ASP A 173 -11.00 14.87 3.70
CA ASP A 173 -12.01 15.51 2.86
C ASP A 173 -12.84 16.55 3.64
N ALA A 174 -13.75 17.23 2.93
CA ALA A 174 -14.62 18.25 3.52
C ALA A 174 -15.58 17.69 4.60
N LYS A 175 -15.76 16.37 4.67
CA LYS A 175 -16.57 15.67 5.68
C LYS A 175 -15.74 15.13 6.84
N LEU A 176 -14.48 15.55 6.95
CA LEU A 176 -13.52 15.12 7.96
C LEU A 176 -13.17 13.63 7.90
N GLN A 177 -13.38 12.97 6.75
CA GLN A 177 -12.95 11.59 6.55
C GLN A 177 -11.50 11.54 6.07
N SER A 178 -10.69 10.70 6.72
CA SER A 178 -9.29 10.53 6.37
C SER A 178 -9.12 9.45 5.31
N HIS A 179 -8.43 9.81 4.24
CA HIS A 179 -8.09 8.94 3.11
C HIS A 179 -6.57 8.78 3.02
N LEU A 180 -6.07 7.56 3.07
CA LEU A 180 -4.66 7.22 2.93
C LEU A 180 -4.24 7.29 1.46
N LEU A 181 -3.03 7.76 1.20
CA LEU A 181 -2.41 7.75 -0.13
C LEU A 181 -1.35 6.65 -0.17
N GLY A 182 -1.63 5.61 -0.95
CA GLY A 182 -0.74 4.48 -1.16
C GLY A 182 -0.04 4.53 -2.52
N ALA A 183 1.24 4.20 -2.54
CA ALA A 183 2.00 3.92 -3.74
C ALA A 183 2.00 2.41 -4.01
N ASN A 184 1.64 2.03 -5.23
CA ASN A 184 1.60 0.65 -5.69
C ASN A 184 2.85 0.31 -6.54
N SER A 185 3.11 -0.98 -6.71
CA SER A 185 4.25 -1.52 -7.46
C SER A 185 3.88 -2.11 -8.82
N TRP A 186 2.66 -1.86 -9.31
CA TRP A 186 2.16 -2.36 -10.61
C TRP A 186 2.37 -1.39 -11.78
N GLY A 187 3.28 -0.43 -11.61
CA GLY A 187 3.66 0.54 -12.63
C GLY A 187 2.79 1.79 -12.67
N VAL A 188 3.31 2.83 -13.32
CA VAL A 188 2.70 4.19 -13.35
C VAL A 188 1.40 4.28 -14.15
N LYS A 189 1.11 3.30 -15.02
CA LYS A 189 -0.12 3.30 -15.82
C LYS A 189 -1.35 2.79 -15.05
N TRP A 190 -1.12 2.16 -13.91
CA TRP A 190 -2.17 1.61 -13.05
C TRP A 190 -2.69 2.69 -12.11
N GLY A 191 -4.00 2.73 -11.86
CA GLY A 191 -4.57 3.62 -10.86
C GLY A 191 -4.39 5.11 -11.18
N LEU A 192 -4.12 5.86 -10.12
CA LEU A 192 -3.83 7.29 -10.16
C LEU A 192 -2.32 7.48 -10.32
N ASP A 193 -1.80 7.26 -11.53
CA ASP A 193 -0.37 7.35 -11.86
C ASP A 193 0.55 6.44 -11.02
N GLY A 194 0.08 5.24 -10.69
CA GLY A 194 0.75 4.28 -9.80
C GLY A 194 0.34 4.39 -8.33
N PHE A 195 -0.53 5.35 -7.99
CA PHE A 195 -1.04 5.56 -6.64
C PHE A 195 -2.51 5.16 -6.50
N PHE A 196 -2.96 5.05 -5.25
CA PHE A 196 -4.37 4.85 -4.90
C PHE A 196 -4.71 5.57 -3.59
N ARG A 197 -6.01 5.83 -3.40
CA ARG A 197 -6.55 6.32 -2.13
C ARG A 197 -7.49 5.31 -1.50
N SER A 198 -7.48 5.18 -0.17
CA SER A 198 -8.29 4.25 0.62
C SER A 198 -8.72 4.85 1.95
#